data_AF-A0A7Z8K0J7-F1
#
_entry.id   AF-A0A7Z8K0J7-F1
#
_cell.length_a   1.000
_cell.length_b   1.000
_cell.length_c   1.000
_cell.angle_alpha   90.00
_cell.angle_beta   90.00
_cell.angle_gamma   90.00
#
_symmetry.space_group_name_H-M   'P 1'
#
loop_
_entity.id
_entity.type
_entity.pdbx_description
1 polymer ?
#
loop_
_entity_poly.entity_id
_entity_poly.type
_entity_poly.pdbx_seq_one_letter_code
_entity_poly.pdbx_strand_id
1 'polypeptide(L)'
;MRARRWAVLSTTVLGAALLAACGAADGSAAGGGVDHAASTTNRPASPAPSADAAAEDAAACTAFGDVLTIAANADLGLAEGRMAAQEQHGWYALATRVLDRLPSDADTAVQSAIGALQAAAPAVPSWAFAESTGVRSPAWSAAEVDLAAACEDVGTPLAIMAFTGG
;
A
#
# COMPACT_ATOMS: atom_id res chain seq x y z
N MET A 1 47.27 -1.72 -8.11
CA MET A 1 47.26 -2.84 -7.16
C MET A 1 45.98 -2.77 -6.33
N ARG A 2 45.19 -3.87 -6.32
CA ARG A 2 44.40 -4.47 -5.20
C ARG A 2 43.62 -3.52 -4.27
N ALA A 3 42.36 -3.75 -3.86
CA ALA A 3 41.39 -4.81 -4.12
C ALA A 3 40.01 -4.31 -3.60
N ARG A 4 38.93 -4.77 -4.23
CA ARG A 4 37.56 -4.74 -3.68
C ARG A 4 37.51 -5.56 -2.39
N ARG A 5 36.76 -5.09 -1.39
CA ARG A 5 36.22 -5.92 -0.31
C ARG A 5 34.75 -5.60 -0.10
N TRP A 6 33.92 -6.56 -0.47
CA TRP A 6 32.53 -6.67 -0.05
C TRP A 6 32.51 -7.28 1.37
N ALA A 7 31.55 -6.85 2.18
CA ALA A 7 31.14 -7.58 3.37
C ALA A 7 29.61 -7.64 3.38
N VAL A 8 29.10 -8.85 3.11
CA VAL A 8 27.76 -9.32 3.43
C VAL A 8 27.84 -10.00 4.80
N LEU A 9 26.88 -9.75 5.70
CA LEU A 9 26.53 -10.62 6.86
C LEU A 9 25.11 -10.22 7.29
N SER A 10 24.07 -10.96 6.90
CA SER A 10 23.53 -12.16 7.58
C SER A 10 22.59 -11.82 8.75
N THR A 11 21.31 -11.68 8.43
CA THR A 11 20.18 -11.66 9.39
C THR A 11 19.84 -13.08 9.85
N THR A 12 20.05 -13.37 11.12
CA THR A 12 19.42 -14.50 11.82
C THR A 12 18.13 -14.03 12.48
N VAL A 13 16.98 -14.46 11.99
CA VAL A 13 15.73 -14.39 12.75
C VAL A 13 15.46 -15.78 13.30
N LEU A 14 15.57 -15.92 14.62
CA LEU A 14 15.18 -17.13 15.33
C LEU A 14 13.67 -17.31 15.23
N GLY A 15 13.25 -18.46 14.71
CA GLY A 15 11.89 -18.95 14.81
C GLY A 15 11.58 -19.43 16.22
N ALA A 16 10.45 -19.00 16.77
CA ALA A 16 9.83 -19.61 17.94
C ALA A 16 8.61 -20.41 17.47
N ALA A 17 8.77 -21.73 17.42
CA ALA A 17 7.67 -22.66 17.32
C ALA A 17 7.00 -22.78 18.70
N LEU A 18 5.70 -22.45 18.79
CA LEU A 18 4.89 -22.81 19.95
C LEU A 18 4.08 -24.06 19.61
N LEU A 19 4.46 -25.14 20.28
CA LEU A 19 3.83 -26.44 20.24
C LEU A 19 2.45 -26.41 20.90
N ALA A 20 1.53 -27.11 20.26
CA ALA A 20 0.24 -27.51 20.79
C ALA A 20 0.37 -28.24 22.13
N ALA A 21 -0.46 -27.85 23.10
CA ALA A 21 -0.77 -28.67 24.26
C ALA A 21 -2.26 -29.02 24.21
N CYS A 22 -2.54 -30.23 23.75
CA CYS A 22 -3.81 -30.91 23.93
C CYS A 22 -3.81 -31.50 25.34
N GLY A 23 -4.78 -31.10 26.17
CA GLY A 23 -4.94 -31.61 27.53
C GLY A 23 -6.41 -31.64 27.91
N ALA A 24 -7.02 -32.81 27.74
CA ALA A 24 -8.30 -33.12 28.35
C ALA A 24 -8.06 -33.45 29.83
N ALA A 25 -8.76 -32.75 30.72
CA ALA A 25 -8.91 -33.15 32.12
C ALA A 25 -10.32 -32.76 32.57
N ASP A 26 -11.16 -33.78 32.78
CA ASP A 26 -12.40 -33.71 33.53
C ASP A 26 -12.11 -33.34 34.99
N GLY A 27 -12.93 -32.45 35.58
CA GLY A 27 -12.85 -32.14 37.00
C GLY A 27 -13.71 -30.96 37.43
N SER A 28 -14.96 -31.23 37.79
CA SER A 28 -15.89 -30.31 38.44
C SER A 28 -15.30 -29.61 39.67
N ALA A 29 -15.46 -28.29 39.74
CA ALA A 29 -15.47 -27.55 41.00
C ALA A 29 -16.48 -26.39 40.91
N ALA A 30 -17.51 -26.47 41.75
CA ALA A 30 -18.47 -25.42 41.98
C ALA A 30 -17.80 -24.21 42.63
N GLY A 31 -18.20 -23.00 42.24
CA GLY A 31 -17.91 -21.80 43.03
C GLY A 31 -18.01 -20.50 42.26
N GLY A 32 -18.97 -19.66 42.66
CA GLY A 32 -18.86 -18.21 42.54
C GLY A 32 -19.51 -17.61 41.31
N GLY A 33 -20.75 -17.16 41.47
CA GLY A 33 -21.40 -16.27 40.51
C GLY A 33 -20.60 -14.99 40.29
N VAL A 34 -20.45 -14.65 39.02
CA VAL A 34 -20.39 -13.27 38.54
C VAL A 34 -20.95 -13.32 37.13
N ASP A 35 -22.25 -13.04 37.02
CA ASP A 35 -22.88 -12.69 35.76
C ASP A 35 -22.26 -11.36 35.28
N HIS A 36 -21.13 -11.45 34.58
CA HIS A 36 -20.71 -10.36 33.71
C HIS A 36 -21.63 -10.38 32.50
N ALA A 37 -22.79 -9.74 32.67
CA ALA A 37 -23.67 -9.37 31.58
C ALA A 37 -22.82 -8.69 30.49
N ALA A 38 -22.72 -9.36 29.34
CA ALA A 38 -22.11 -8.86 28.14
C ALA A 38 -22.69 -7.49 27.81
N SER A 39 -21.89 -6.43 27.95
CA SER A 39 -22.14 -5.17 27.24
C SER A 39 -21.54 -5.29 25.85
N THR A 40 -22.19 -6.09 25.00
CA THR A 40 -22.06 -5.92 23.56
C THR A 40 -22.62 -4.54 23.24
N THR A 41 -21.71 -3.57 23.19
CA THR A 41 -22.01 -2.26 22.63
C THR A 41 -22.39 -2.54 21.18
N ASN A 42 -23.69 -2.53 20.89
CA ASN A 42 -24.25 -2.70 19.57
C ASN A 42 -23.88 -1.44 18.77
N ARG A 43 -22.61 -1.35 18.36
CA ARG A 43 -22.15 -0.31 17.45
C ARG A 43 -22.96 -0.51 16.16
N PRO A 44 -23.73 0.49 15.72
CA PRO A 44 -24.41 0.40 14.43
C PRO A 44 -23.35 0.04 13.39
N ALA A 45 -23.60 -1.02 12.61
CA ALA A 45 -22.76 -1.29 11.45
C ALA A 45 -22.77 -0.01 10.60
N SER A 46 -21.59 0.45 10.21
CA SER A 46 -21.49 1.57 9.27
C SER A 46 -22.30 1.18 8.03
N PRO A 47 -23.14 2.07 7.48
CA PRO A 47 -23.88 1.76 6.27
C PRO A 47 -22.89 1.32 5.19
N ALA A 48 -23.23 0.24 4.48
CA ALA A 48 -22.44 -0.18 3.33
C ALA A 48 -22.34 0.98 2.33
N PRO A 49 -21.21 1.15 1.64
CA PRO A 49 -21.08 2.18 0.61
C PRO A 49 -22.18 2.02 -0.44
N SER A 50 -22.61 3.14 -1.02
CA SER A 50 -23.52 3.10 -2.17
C SER A 50 -22.85 2.34 -3.33
N ALA A 51 -23.65 1.75 -4.21
CA ALA A 51 -23.13 1.07 -5.39
C ALA A 51 -22.28 2.01 -6.27
N ASP A 52 -22.64 3.29 -6.33
CA ASP A 52 -21.90 4.32 -7.05
C ASP A 52 -20.53 4.57 -6.41
N ALA A 53 -20.46 4.74 -5.08
CA ALA A 53 -19.19 4.93 -4.37
C ALA A 53 -18.26 3.71 -4.52
N ALA A 54 -18.80 2.49 -4.47
CA ALA A 54 -18.01 1.27 -4.70
C ALA A 54 -17.46 1.18 -6.13
N ALA A 55 -18.23 1.62 -7.13
CA ALA A 55 -17.77 1.66 -8.52
C ALA A 55 -16.70 2.73 -8.75
N GLU A 56 -16.84 3.89 -8.11
CA GLU A 56 -15.83 4.96 -8.11
C GLU A 56 -14.52 4.51 -7.45
N ASP A 57 -14.61 3.84 -6.29
CA ASP A 57 -13.46 3.28 -5.58
C ASP A 57 -12.75 2.22 -6.44
N ALA A 58 -13.48 1.31 -7.07
CA ALA A 58 -12.91 0.31 -7.98
C ALA A 58 -12.20 0.97 -9.18
N ALA A 59 -12.79 2.02 -9.75
CA ALA A 59 -12.16 2.78 -10.83
C ALA A 59 -10.89 3.49 -10.36
N ALA A 60 -10.89 4.06 -9.15
CA ALA A 60 -9.73 4.71 -8.55
C ALA A 60 -8.59 3.71 -8.26
N CYS A 61 -8.92 2.51 -7.74
CA CYS A 61 -7.96 1.42 -7.56
C CYS A 61 -7.29 0.99 -8.88
N THR A 62 -8.10 0.83 -9.94
CA THR A 62 -7.58 0.51 -11.28
C THR A 62 -6.64 1.60 -11.78
N ALA A 63 -7.06 2.87 -11.68
CA ALA A 63 -6.28 4.00 -12.15
C ALA A 63 -4.98 4.22 -11.34
N PHE A 64 -4.98 3.89 -10.05
CA PHE A 64 -3.74 3.87 -9.26
C PHE A 64 -2.80 2.73 -9.70
N GLY A 65 -3.33 1.61 -10.18
CA GLY A 65 -2.52 0.58 -10.86
C GLY A 65 -1.71 1.13 -12.04
N ASP A 66 -2.24 2.10 -12.79
CA ASP A 66 -1.49 2.79 -13.85
C ASP A 66 -0.35 3.64 -13.29
N VAL A 67 -0.57 4.31 -12.15
CA VAL A 67 0.49 5.07 -11.43
C VAL A 67 1.63 4.14 -11.02
N LEU A 68 1.29 2.98 -10.43
CA LEU A 68 2.29 1.97 -10.06
C LEU A 68 3.00 1.38 -11.28
N THR A 69 2.28 1.16 -12.38
CA THR A 69 2.84 0.69 -13.65
C THR A 69 3.86 1.69 -14.18
N ILE A 70 3.57 2.99 -14.18
CA ILE A 70 4.53 4.02 -14.60
C ILE A 70 5.78 3.99 -13.72
N ALA A 71 5.60 4.02 -12.39
CA ALA A 71 6.71 4.04 -11.45
C ALA A 71 7.58 2.77 -11.54
N ALA A 72 6.95 1.59 -11.57
CA ALA A 72 7.65 0.31 -11.64
C ALA A 72 8.44 0.14 -12.95
N ASN A 73 7.91 0.59 -14.10
CA ASN A 73 8.65 0.52 -15.35
C ASN A 73 9.79 1.54 -15.42
N ALA A 74 9.65 2.71 -14.80
CA ALA A 74 10.75 3.66 -14.65
C ALA A 74 11.88 3.06 -13.80
N ASP A 75 11.52 2.39 -12.69
CA ASP A 75 12.46 1.69 -11.80
C ASP A 75 13.19 0.57 -12.53
N LEU A 76 12.45 -0.26 -13.25
CA LEU A 76 13.00 -1.36 -14.03
C LEU A 76 13.89 -0.85 -15.17
N GLY A 77 13.46 0.17 -15.90
CA GLY A 77 14.22 0.77 -16.98
C GLY A 77 15.57 1.34 -16.51
N LEU A 78 15.59 1.99 -15.35
CA LEU A 78 16.83 2.47 -14.75
C LEU A 78 17.72 1.31 -14.29
N ALA A 79 17.14 0.32 -13.59
CA ALA A 79 17.89 -0.84 -13.07
C ALA A 79 18.52 -1.68 -14.18
N GLU A 80 17.87 -1.78 -15.34
CA GLU A 80 18.35 -2.51 -16.52
C GLU A 80 19.27 -1.66 -17.42
N GLY A 81 19.51 -0.38 -17.08
CA GLY A 81 20.36 0.52 -17.86
C GLY A 81 19.74 0.98 -19.19
N ARG A 82 18.43 0.84 -19.36
CA ARG A 82 17.67 1.31 -20.53
C ARG A 82 17.27 2.79 -20.43
N MET A 83 17.33 3.34 -19.22
CA MET A 83 16.86 4.67 -18.88
C MET A 83 17.91 5.41 -18.05
N ALA A 84 18.06 6.72 -18.28
CA ALA A 84 18.87 7.58 -17.40
C ALA A 84 18.08 7.99 -16.15
N ALA A 85 18.76 8.29 -15.04
CA ALA A 85 18.08 8.73 -13.81
C ALA A 85 17.20 9.99 -14.01
N GLN A 86 17.63 10.92 -14.88
CA GLN A 86 16.82 12.08 -15.23
C GLN A 86 15.51 11.69 -15.91
N GLU A 87 15.55 10.68 -16.79
CA GLU A 87 14.36 10.19 -17.46
C GLU A 87 13.42 9.50 -16.47
N GLN A 88 13.96 8.70 -15.53
CA GLN A 88 13.18 8.12 -14.42
C GLN A 88 12.44 9.20 -13.62
N HIS A 89 13.12 10.29 -13.27
CA HIS A 89 12.49 11.41 -12.56
C HIS A 89 11.36 12.06 -13.39
N GLY A 90 11.52 12.13 -14.72
CA GLY A 90 10.46 12.57 -15.63
C GLY A 90 9.23 11.65 -15.60
N TRP A 91 9.45 10.34 -15.57
CA TRP A 91 8.38 9.34 -15.42
C TRP A 91 7.69 9.43 -14.06
N TYR A 92 8.44 9.66 -12.97
CA TYR A 92 7.83 9.91 -11.66
C TYR A 92 7.00 11.20 -11.65
N ALA A 93 7.46 12.27 -12.28
CA ALA A 93 6.68 13.49 -12.41
C ALA A 93 5.39 13.26 -13.21
N LEU A 94 5.41 12.35 -14.19
CA LEU A 94 4.19 11.91 -14.87
C LEU A 94 3.26 11.13 -13.93
N ALA A 95 3.81 10.18 -13.16
CA ALA A 95 3.06 9.40 -12.19
C ALA A 95 2.34 10.29 -11.16
N THR A 96 3.00 11.32 -10.62
CA THR A 96 2.35 12.24 -9.66
C THR A 96 1.23 13.05 -10.29
N ARG A 97 1.36 13.45 -11.57
CA ARG A 97 0.25 14.10 -12.30
C ARG A 97 -0.92 13.16 -12.57
N VAL A 98 -0.67 11.87 -12.78
CA VAL A 98 -1.75 10.87 -12.94
C VAL A 98 -2.47 10.68 -11.61
N LEU A 99 -1.71 10.51 -10.52
CA LEU A 99 -2.23 10.41 -9.16
C LEU A 99 -3.09 11.62 -8.75
N ASP A 100 -2.65 12.83 -9.08
CA ASP A 100 -3.35 14.09 -8.75
C ASP A 100 -4.74 14.21 -9.39
N ARG A 101 -5.05 13.41 -10.42
CA ARG A 101 -6.38 13.39 -11.04
C ARG A 101 -7.34 12.41 -10.38
N LEU A 102 -6.86 11.58 -9.45
CA LEU A 102 -7.70 10.60 -8.78
C LEU A 102 -8.52 11.28 -7.67
N PRO A 103 -9.77 10.83 -7.44
CA PRO A 103 -10.60 11.38 -6.38
C PRO A 103 -9.98 11.10 -5.02
N SER A 104 -9.94 12.13 -4.17
CA SER A 104 -9.31 12.09 -2.84
C SER A 104 -10.19 12.74 -1.77
N ASP A 105 -11.48 12.88 -2.06
CA ASP A 105 -12.43 13.65 -1.26
C ASP A 105 -12.92 12.82 -0.06
N ALA A 106 -12.01 12.12 0.62
CA ALA A 106 -12.10 11.44 1.93
C ALA A 106 -13.40 10.72 2.34
N ASP A 107 -14.27 10.36 1.40
CA ASP A 107 -15.56 9.70 1.71
C ASP A 107 -15.40 8.19 1.89
N THR A 108 -14.29 7.62 1.42
CA THR A 108 -13.98 6.18 1.46
C THR A 108 -12.54 5.93 1.89
N ALA A 109 -12.24 4.69 2.29
CA ALA A 109 -10.87 4.28 2.62
C ALA A 109 -9.92 4.41 1.42
N VAL A 110 -10.42 4.10 0.21
CA VAL A 110 -9.68 4.26 -1.06
C VAL A 110 -9.34 5.74 -1.28
N GLN A 111 -10.33 6.64 -1.23
CA GLN A 111 -10.09 8.08 -1.45
C GLN A 111 -9.20 8.70 -0.36
N SER A 112 -9.34 8.27 0.90
CA SER A 112 -8.46 8.70 1.98
C SER A 112 -7.00 8.29 1.73
N ALA A 113 -6.76 7.05 1.27
CA ALA A 113 -5.41 6.58 0.98
C ALA A 113 -4.82 7.26 -0.27
N ILE A 114 -5.64 7.54 -1.29
CA ILE A 114 -5.25 8.37 -2.45
C ILE A 114 -4.84 9.77 -2.01
N GLY A 115 -5.60 10.41 -1.13
CA GLY A 115 -5.23 11.71 -0.56
C GLY A 115 -3.89 11.68 0.19
N ALA A 116 -3.63 10.61 0.95
CA ALA A 116 -2.34 10.42 1.61
C ALA A 116 -1.18 10.24 0.61
N LEU A 117 -1.40 9.52 -0.49
CA LEU A 117 -0.43 9.38 -1.58
C LEU A 117 -0.16 10.73 -2.27
N GLN A 118 -1.20 11.52 -2.55
CA GLN A 118 -1.07 12.85 -3.15
C GLN A 118 -0.30 13.81 -2.23
N ALA A 119 -0.49 13.71 -0.91
CA ALA A 119 0.27 14.47 0.07
C ALA A 119 1.75 14.02 0.15
N ALA A 120 2.00 12.71 0.06
CA ALA A 120 3.35 12.14 0.10
C ALA A 120 4.16 12.42 -1.19
N ALA A 121 3.48 12.56 -2.32
CA ALA A 121 4.07 12.82 -3.62
C ALA A 121 3.26 13.84 -4.43
N PRO A 122 3.37 15.15 -4.08
CA PRO A 122 2.61 16.19 -4.76
C PRO A 122 2.88 16.23 -6.26
N ALA A 123 1.86 16.64 -7.02
CA ALA A 123 1.96 16.79 -8.47
C ALA A 123 3.10 17.74 -8.86
N VAL A 124 3.95 17.29 -9.78
CA VAL A 124 4.95 18.16 -10.42
C VAL A 124 4.34 18.68 -11.73
N PRO A 125 4.12 20.00 -11.87
CA PRO A 125 3.60 20.58 -13.11
C PRO A 125 4.47 20.21 -14.31
N SER A 126 3.89 20.08 -15.50
CA SER A 126 4.61 19.67 -16.72
C SER A 126 5.73 20.63 -17.15
N TRP A 127 5.69 21.87 -16.69
CA TRP A 127 6.69 22.91 -16.95
C TRP A 127 7.75 23.02 -15.85
N ALA A 128 7.62 22.27 -14.76
CA ALA A 128 8.49 22.35 -13.60
C ALA A 128 9.41 21.12 -13.49
N PHE A 129 10.55 21.33 -12.84
CA PHE A 129 11.42 20.27 -12.37
C PHE A 129 11.34 20.21 -10.84
N ALA A 130 11.29 19.00 -10.29
CA ALA A 130 11.41 18.77 -8.87
C ALA A 130 12.62 17.86 -8.63
N GLU A 131 13.45 18.21 -7.64
CA GLU A 131 14.59 17.38 -7.24
C GLU A 131 14.14 16.02 -6.69
N SER A 132 12.94 15.97 -6.12
CA SER A 132 12.26 14.75 -5.69
C SER A 132 10.75 14.89 -5.92
N THR A 133 10.13 13.80 -6.31
CA THR A 133 8.67 13.70 -6.49
C THR A 133 7.97 13.11 -5.28
N GLY A 134 8.71 12.59 -4.28
CA GLY A 134 8.14 11.85 -3.15
C GLY A 134 7.70 10.42 -3.46
N VAL A 135 7.67 10.02 -4.75
CA VAL A 135 7.40 8.64 -5.19
C VAL A 135 8.49 7.71 -4.63
N ARG A 136 8.08 6.53 -4.13
CA ARG A 136 8.94 5.57 -3.39
C ARG A 136 9.52 6.07 -2.07
N SER A 137 9.09 7.22 -1.56
CA SER A 137 9.44 7.64 -0.19
C SER A 137 8.78 6.71 0.85
N PRO A 138 9.25 6.68 2.11
CA PRO A 138 8.60 5.92 3.17
C PRO A 138 7.12 6.29 3.37
N ALA A 139 6.77 7.57 3.23
CA ALA A 139 5.40 8.04 3.33
C ALA A 139 4.53 7.53 2.18
N TRP A 140 5.07 7.54 0.95
CA TRP A 140 4.42 6.93 -0.21
C TRP A 140 4.18 5.44 0.00
N SER A 141 5.21 4.70 0.43
CA SER A 141 5.11 3.24 0.63
C SER A 141 4.10 2.86 1.71
N ALA A 142 3.99 3.64 2.78
CA ALA A 142 2.97 3.41 3.79
C ALA A 142 1.55 3.61 3.22
N ALA A 143 1.32 4.71 2.51
CA ALA A 143 0.02 4.98 1.91
C ALA A 143 -0.33 4.01 0.76
N GLU A 144 0.67 3.48 0.04
CA GLU A 144 0.49 2.42 -0.97
C GLU A 144 -0.01 1.12 -0.33
N VAL A 145 0.48 0.76 0.86
CA VAL A 145 -0.01 -0.42 1.62
C VAL A 145 -1.46 -0.21 2.08
N ASP A 146 -1.78 0.97 2.61
CA ASP A 146 -3.14 1.30 3.04
C ASP A 146 -4.12 1.27 1.85
N LEU A 147 -3.72 1.82 0.70
CA LEU A 147 -4.51 1.77 -0.52
C LEU A 147 -4.67 0.33 -1.04
N ALA A 148 -3.61 -0.48 -1.02
CA ALA A 148 -3.69 -1.88 -1.43
C ALA A 148 -4.75 -2.65 -0.61
N ALA A 149 -4.74 -2.48 0.72
CA ALA A 149 -5.74 -3.09 1.60
C ALA A 149 -7.17 -2.58 1.29
N ALA A 150 -7.35 -1.27 1.13
CA ALA A 150 -8.65 -0.70 0.78
C ALA A 150 -9.17 -1.20 -0.58
N CYS A 151 -8.27 -1.38 -1.54
CA CYS A 151 -8.59 -1.91 -2.87
C CYS A 151 -8.95 -3.40 -2.85
N GLU A 152 -8.33 -4.19 -1.97
CA GLU A 152 -8.73 -5.58 -1.71
C GLU A 152 -10.14 -5.66 -1.10
N ASP A 153 -10.47 -4.78 -0.15
CA ASP A 153 -11.78 -4.74 0.52
C ASP A 153 -12.94 -4.45 -0.46
N VAL A 154 -12.69 -3.65 -1.51
CA VAL A 154 -13.66 -3.38 -2.60
C VAL A 154 -13.57 -4.37 -3.77
N GLY A 155 -12.77 -5.43 -3.64
CA GLY A 155 -12.64 -6.50 -4.63
C GLY A 155 -11.89 -6.11 -5.91
N THR A 156 -11.13 -5.02 -5.87
CA THR A 156 -10.34 -4.52 -7.02
C THR A 156 -8.87 -4.39 -6.62
N PRO A 157 -8.16 -5.52 -6.38
CA PRO A 157 -6.77 -5.49 -5.93
C PRO A 157 -5.87 -4.74 -6.94
N LEU A 158 -4.87 -4.05 -6.42
CA LEU A 158 -3.92 -3.30 -7.25
C LEU A 158 -3.15 -4.25 -8.17
N ALA A 159 -2.99 -3.83 -9.42
CA ALA A 159 -2.24 -4.57 -10.43
C ALA A 159 -1.17 -3.68 -11.06
N ILE A 160 -0.01 -4.28 -11.34
CA ILE A 160 1.13 -3.62 -11.99
C ILE A 160 1.45 -4.40 -13.27
N MET A 161 1.58 -3.70 -14.39
CA MET A 161 2.06 -4.30 -15.63
C MET A 161 3.53 -3.91 -15.85
N ALA A 162 4.43 -4.89 -15.85
CA ALA A 162 5.84 -4.66 -16.14
C ALA A 162 6.15 -4.98 -17.62
N PHE A 163 6.94 -4.12 -18.26
CA PHE A 163 7.38 -4.27 -19.65
C PHE A 163 8.89 -4.14 -19.74
N THR A 164 9.52 -4.98 -20.58
CA THR A 164 10.97 -5.02 -20.78
C THR A 164 11.42 -4.39 -22.11
N GLY A 165 10.52 -3.72 -22.86
CA GLY A 165 10.79 -3.12 -24.17
C GLY A 165 10.31 -1.66 -24.29
N GLY A 166 10.86 -0.92 -25.25
CA GLY A 166 10.50 0.46 -25.60
C GLY A 166 10.21 0.63 -27.08
#